data_AF-A0A9W4WRQ1-F1
#
_entry.id   AF-A0A9W4WRQ1-F1
#
_cell.length_a   1.000
_cell.length_b   1.000
_cell.length_c   1.000
_cell.angle_alpha   90.00
_cell.angle_beta   90.00
_cell.angle_gamma   90.00
#
_symmetry.space_group_name_H-M   'P 1'
#
loop_
_entity.id
_entity.type
_entity.pdbx_description
1 polymer ?
#
loop_
_entity_poly.entity_id
_entity_poly.type
_entity_poly.pdbx_seq_one_letter_code
_entity_poly.pdbx_strand_id
1 'polypeptide(L)'
;MEYELLYYIILWAANKISEEALLFYNSYLPSLEIIEKFITTNVKEWDINFLSNTEESHAKYRSTMLLMTSSLLNYVDLEQIHPSIISDIIEPLDGIVDSNILLNKYRKKALLAEKYSNIMYFSGMVEHVVLKCALIITVLILPSRVPHHMNGLELHYQ
;
A
#
# COMPACT_ATOMS: atom_id res chain seq x y z
N MET A 1 -0.61 -15.65 11.42
CA MET A 1 -1.22 -14.78 10.38
C MET A 1 -0.26 -14.64 9.20
N GLU A 2 -0.68 -14.41 7.95
CA GLU A 2 0.28 -14.30 6.81
C GLU A 2 1.32 -13.18 6.97
N TYR A 3 0.93 -12.04 7.57
CA TYR A 3 1.87 -10.98 7.91
C TYR A 3 2.95 -11.43 8.91
N GLU A 4 2.60 -12.27 9.87
CA GLU A 4 3.54 -12.78 10.87
C GLU A 4 4.62 -13.64 10.21
N LEU A 5 4.25 -14.49 9.25
CA LEU A 5 5.21 -15.27 8.48
C LEU A 5 6.15 -14.35 7.68
N LEU A 6 5.59 -13.33 7.01
CA LEU A 6 6.37 -12.32 6.29
C LEU A 6 7.33 -11.57 7.22
N TYR A 7 6.86 -11.14 8.38
CA TYR A 7 7.64 -10.45 9.41
C TYR A 7 8.85 -11.29 9.84
N TYR A 8 8.64 -12.57 10.15
CA TYR A 8 9.75 -13.46 10.52
C TYR A 8 10.74 -13.70 9.37
N ILE A 9 10.27 -13.85 8.14
CA ILE A 9 11.14 -14.01 6.97
C ILE A 9 12.05 -12.79 6.81
N ILE A 10 11.49 -11.58 6.92
CA ILE A 10 12.23 -10.33 6.77
C ILE A 10 13.28 -10.20 7.89
N LEU A 11 12.89 -10.40 9.15
CA LEU A 11 13.84 -10.30 10.27
C LEU A 11 14.91 -11.38 10.25
N TRP A 12 14.55 -12.61 9.84
CA TRP A 12 15.53 -13.68 9.66
C TRP A 12 16.57 -13.32 8.60
N ALA A 13 16.13 -12.83 7.44
CA ALA A 13 17.03 -12.40 6.37
C ALA A 13 17.91 -11.23 6.84
N ALA A 14 17.33 -10.23 7.49
CA ALA A 14 18.05 -9.08 8.04
C ALA A 14 19.15 -9.50 9.02
N ASN A 15 18.83 -10.40 9.96
CA ASN A 15 19.78 -10.95 10.93
C ASN A 15 20.94 -11.72 10.26
N LYS A 16 20.71 -12.30 9.07
CA LYS A 16 21.77 -12.96 8.29
C LYS A 16 22.67 -11.97 7.55
N ILE A 17 22.20 -10.76 7.30
CA ILE A 17 22.98 -9.70 6.64
C ILE A 17 23.89 -9.02 7.66
N SER A 18 23.31 -8.43 8.71
CA SER A 18 24.06 -7.76 9.78
C SER A 18 23.13 -7.39 10.95
N GLU A 19 23.73 -7.08 12.10
CA GLU A 19 23.01 -6.52 13.26
C GLU A 19 22.36 -5.16 12.91
N GLU A 20 23.06 -4.32 12.15
CA GLU A 20 22.54 -3.03 11.68
C GLU A 20 21.29 -3.21 10.80
N ALA A 21 21.29 -4.18 9.90
CA ALA A 21 20.13 -4.51 9.07
C ALA A 21 18.96 -5.01 9.94
N LEU A 22 19.23 -5.89 10.91
CA LEU A 22 18.21 -6.37 11.84
C LEU A 22 17.55 -5.21 12.60
N LEU A 23 18.35 -4.30 13.18
CA LEU A 23 17.83 -3.13 13.89
C LEU A 23 17.00 -2.24 12.97
N PHE A 24 17.46 -2.03 11.74
CA PHE A 24 16.72 -1.27 10.73
C PHE A 24 15.34 -1.88 10.46
N TYR A 25 15.26 -3.14 10.01
CA TYR A 25 13.97 -3.76 9.68
C TYR A 25 13.06 -3.96 10.90
N ASN A 26 13.63 -4.22 12.08
CA ASN A 26 12.86 -4.33 13.31
C ASN A 26 12.26 -2.99 13.76
N SER A 27 12.94 -1.87 13.48
CA SER A 27 12.39 -0.52 13.72
C SER A 27 11.38 -0.09 12.66
N TYR A 28 11.51 -0.62 11.44
CA TYR A 28 10.66 -0.28 10.31
C TYR A 28 9.33 -1.04 10.31
N LEU A 29 9.35 -2.35 10.59
CA LEU A 29 8.15 -3.18 10.54
C LEU A 29 7.28 -2.97 11.79
N PRO A 30 5.97 -2.69 11.65
CA PRO A 30 5.07 -2.67 12.79
C PRO A 30 5.06 -4.01 13.52
N SER A 31 4.95 -3.94 14.84
CA SER A 31 4.84 -5.14 15.67
C SER A 31 3.56 -5.91 15.34
N LEU A 32 3.57 -7.21 15.64
CA LEU A 32 2.40 -8.07 15.43
C LEU A 32 1.17 -7.57 16.21
N GLU A 33 1.39 -7.04 17.41
CA GLU A 33 0.32 -6.45 18.26
C GLU A 33 -0.32 -5.22 17.59
N ILE A 34 0.49 -4.34 17.00
CA ILE A 34 -0.02 -3.17 16.27
C ILE A 34 -0.85 -3.62 15.06
N ILE A 35 -0.40 -4.64 14.32
CA ILE A 35 -1.14 -5.16 13.18
C ILE A 35 -2.45 -5.84 13.60
N GLU A 36 -2.44 -6.63 14.67
CA GLU A 36 -3.65 -7.29 15.18
C GLU A 36 -4.69 -6.26 15.65
N LYS A 37 -4.24 -5.23 16.37
CA LYS A 37 -5.08 -4.10 16.75
C LYS A 37 -5.64 -3.36 15.54
N PHE A 38 -4.83 -3.13 14.51
CA PHE A 38 -5.30 -2.50 13.28
C PHE A 38 -6.37 -3.35 12.57
N ILE A 39 -6.18 -4.66 12.45
CA ILE A 39 -7.14 -5.54 11.79
C ILE A 39 -8.48 -5.57 12.55
N THR A 40 -8.44 -5.50 13.87
CA THR A 40 -9.64 -5.55 14.73
C THR A 40 -10.35 -4.20 14.82
N THR A 41 -9.62 -3.08 14.85
CA THR A 41 -10.18 -1.75 15.13
C THR A 41 -10.22 -0.83 13.91
N ASN A 42 -9.54 -1.17 12.82
CA ASN A 42 -9.23 -0.30 11.67
C ASN A 42 -8.50 1.00 12.04
N VAL A 43 -7.91 1.08 13.24
CA VAL A 43 -7.09 2.23 13.65
C VAL A 43 -5.64 1.95 13.29
N LYS A 44 -5.09 2.82 12.44
CA LYS A 44 -3.70 2.75 11.99
C LYS A 44 -2.80 3.50 12.96
N GLU A 45 -1.91 2.78 13.63
CA GLU A 45 -1.03 3.31 14.68
C GLU A 45 0.47 3.27 14.33
N TRP A 46 0.82 2.96 13.07
CA TRP A 46 2.19 3.08 12.58
C TRP A 46 2.38 4.38 11.81
N ASP A 47 3.50 5.07 12.09
CA ASP A 47 3.82 6.35 11.50
C ASP A 47 4.57 6.17 10.17
N ILE A 48 3.96 6.63 9.08
CA ILE A 48 4.51 6.56 7.72
C ILE A 48 5.68 7.54 7.57
N ASN A 49 5.76 8.58 8.41
CA ASN A 49 6.76 9.65 8.30
C ASN A 49 8.20 9.21 8.66
N PHE A 50 8.38 7.99 9.17
CA PHE A 50 9.70 7.39 9.39
C PHE A 50 10.47 7.12 8.08
N LEU A 51 9.80 7.25 6.92
CA LEU A 51 10.31 6.87 5.61
C LEU A 51 11.43 7.77 5.04
N SER A 52 11.66 8.98 5.54
CA SER A 52 12.55 9.94 4.88
C SER A 52 14.03 9.53 4.80
N ASN A 53 14.49 8.63 5.69
CA ASN A 53 15.84 8.01 5.65
C ASN A 53 15.82 6.51 5.29
N THR A 54 14.64 5.94 5.04
CA THR A 54 14.49 4.49 4.83
C THR A 54 14.94 4.06 3.45
N GLU A 55 14.81 4.91 2.43
CA GLU A 55 15.20 4.57 1.06
C GLU A 55 16.71 4.34 0.96
N GLU A 56 17.52 5.21 1.57
CA GLU A 56 18.99 5.08 1.59
C GLU A 56 19.45 3.88 2.43
N SER A 57 18.85 3.70 3.61
CA SER A 57 19.18 2.58 4.52
C SER A 57 18.77 1.23 3.94
N HIS A 58 17.60 1.14 3.31
CA HIS A 58 17.13 -0.06 2.64
C HIS A 58 17.91 -0.36 1.36
N ALA A 59 18.27 0.67 0.58
CA ALA A 59 19.06 0.51 -0.64
C ALA A 59 20.38 -0.24 -0.39
N LYS A 60 21.01 -0.01 0.78
CA LYS A 60 22.22 -0.72 1.22
C LYS A 60 22.03 -2.24 1.32
N TYR A 61 20.85 -2.71 1.72
CA TYR A 61 20.58 -4.14 1.98
C TYR A 61 19.71 -4.81 0.91
N ARG A 62 19.09 -4.01 0.04
CA ARG A 62 18.06 -4.41 -0.92
C ARG A 62 18.39 -5.67 -1.72
N SER A 63 19.54 -5.72 -2.38
CA SER A 63 19.89 -6.85 -3.27
C SER A 63 20.06 -8.15 -2.48
N THR A 64 20.68 -8.08 -1.30
CA THR A 64 20.87 -9.24 -0.43
C THR A 64 19.55 -9.70 0.18
N MET A 65 18.69 -8.76 0.60
CA MET A 65 17.35 -9.07 1.08
C MET A 65 16.55 -9.82 0.02
N LEU A 66 16.49 -9.29 -1.21
CA LEU A 66 15.79 -9.95 -2.32
C LEU A 66 16.26 -11.40 -2.51
N LEU A 67 17.58 -11.61 -2.53
CA LEU A 67 18.15 -12.93 -2.69
C LEU A 67 17.75 -13.87 -1.55
N MET A 68 17.80 -13.41 -0.30
CA MET A 68 17.47 -14.22 0.86
C MET A 68 15.97 -14.51 1.00
N THR A 69 15.10 -13.56 0.66
CA THR A 69 13.65 -13.70 0.85
C THR A 69 12.95 -14.35 -0.34
N SER A 70 13.47 -14.22 -1.56
CA SER A 70 12.80 -14.64 -2.81
C SER A 70 12.19 -16.04 -2.78
N SER A 71 12.95 -17.03 -2.32
CA SER A 71 12.48 -18.42 -2.25
C SER A 71 11.46 -18.65 -1.13
N LEU A 72 11.59 -17.93 -0.02
CA LEU A 72 10.73 -18.06 1.16
C LEU A 72 9.40 -17.34 0.99
N LEU A 73 9.35 -16.26 0.21
CA LEU A 73 8.12 -15.51 -0.05
C LEU A 73 7.07 -16.30 -0.81
N ASN A 74 7.46 -17.38 -1.51
CA ASN A 74 6.51 -18.30 -2.14
C ASN A 74 5.61 -19.03 -1.11
N TYR A 75 6.01 -19.08 0.16
CA TYR A 75 5.21 -19.65 1.24
C TYR A 75 4.27 -18.63 1.90
N VAL A 76 4.38 -17.35 1.56
CA VAL A 76 3.53 -16.29 2.11
C VAL A 76 2.38 -16.03 1.13
N ASP A 77 1.16 -16.24 1.59
CA ASP A 77 -0.01 -15.81 0.83
C ASP A 77 -0.27 -14.31 1.04
N LEU A 78 0.41 -13.51 0.21
CA LEU A 78 0.25 -12.06 0.17
C LEU A 78 -1.21 -11.60 -0.08
N GLU A 79 -2.11 -12.48 -0.55
CA GLU A 79 -3.52 -12.12 -0.73
C GLU A 79 -4.24 -11.93 0.60
N GLN A 80 -3.84 -12.66 1.65
CA GLN A 80 -4.46 -12.54 2.98
C GLN A 80 -3.85 -11.42 3.84
N ILE A 81 -2.77 -10.80 3.39
CA ILE A 81 -2.24 -9.60 4.05
C ILE A 81 -3.13 -8.40 3.71
N HIS A 82 -3.45 -7.60 4.73
CA HIS A 82 -4.28 -6.43 4.57
C HIS A 82 -3.66 -5.45 3.55
N PRO A 83 -4.43 -4.89 2.58
CA PRO A 83 -3.88 -4.04 1.52
C PRO A 83 -3.04 -2.87 2.03
N SER A 84 -3.47 -2.19 3.12
CA SER A 84 -2.71 -1.08 3.73
C SER A 84 -1.35 -1.51 4.27
N ILE A 85 -1.20 -2.75 4.74
CA ILE A 85 0.11 -3.27 5.17
C ILE A 85 1.02 -3.41 3.95
N ILE A 86 0.48 -3.91 2.84
CA ILE A 86 1.24 -4.03 1.60
C ILE A 86 1.66 -2.64 1.08
N SER A 87 0.73 -1.69 0.94
CA SER A 87 1.03 -0.37 0.36
C SER A 87 1.93 0.48 1.26
N ASP A 88 1.73 0.44 2.57
CA ASP A 88 2.35 1.42 3.46
C ASP A 88 3.65 0.92 4.08
N ILE A 89 3.90 -0.40 4.06
CA ILE A 89 5.04 -1.02 4.74
C ILE A 89 5.87 -1.83 3.75
N ILE A 90 5.25 -2.73 2.98
CA ILE A 90 6.00 -3.68 2.14
C ILE A 90 6.44 -3.05 0.81
N GLU A 91 5.56 -2.31 0.14
CA GLU A 91 5.84 -1.67 -1.15
C GLU A 91 7.00 -0.65 -1.08
N PRO A 92 7.12 0.19 -0.03
CA PRO A 92 8.27 1.08 0.09
C PRO A 92 9.61 0.36 0.34
N LEU A 93 9.58 -0.89 0.83
CA LEU A 93 10.76 -1.76 0.92
C LEU A 93 11.04 -2.46 -0.42
N ASP A 94 11.24 -1.65 -1.46
CA ASP A 94 11.47 -2.12 -2.83
C ASP A 94 12.56 -3.22 -2.88
N GLY A 95 12.24 -4.37 -3.44
CA GLY A 95 13.15 -5.52 -3.50
C GLY A 95 13.01 -6.52 -2.34
N ILE A 96 12.07 -6.35 -1.40
CA ILE A 96 11.64 -7.50 -0.59
C ILE A 96 10.72 -8.40 -1.41
N VAL A 97 9.67 -7.82 -1.98
CA VAL A 97 8.74 -8.52 -2.89
C VAL A 97 8.91 -7.93 -4.28
N ASP A 98 8.93 -8.81 -5.30
CA ASP A 98 8.97 -8.37 -6.70
C ASP A 98 7.75 -7.49 -7.02
N SER A 99 7.99 -6.35 -7.67
CA SER A 99 6.95 -5.37 -7.99
C SER A 99 5.88 -5.92 -8.92
N ASN A 100 6.21 -6.88 -9.81
CA ASN A 100 5.21 -7.55 -10.64
C ASN A 100 4.31 -8.46 -9.82
N ILE A 101 4.84 -9.10 -8.77
CA ILE A 101 4.03 -9.87 -7.82
C ILE A 101 3.04 -8.94 -7.13
N LEU A 102 3.50 -7.82 -6.59
CA LEU A 102 2.63 -6.83 -5.94
C LEU A 102 1.56 -6.28 -6.90
N LEU A 103 1.96 -5.86 -8.10
CA LEU A 103 1.05 -5.35 -9.14
C LEU A 103 -0.03 -6.35 -9.52
N ASN A 104 0.34 -7.63 -9.71
CA ASN A 104 -0.61 -8.68 -10.03
C ASN A 104 -1.60 -8.91 -8.88
N LYS A 105 -1.19 -8.74 -7.62
CA LYS A 105 -2.06 -8.84 -6.46
C LYS A 105 -3.05 -7.68 -6.39
N TYR A 106 -2.59 -6.45 -6.62
CA TYR A 106 -3.49 -5.29 -6.73
C TYR A 106 -4.52 -5.46 -7.85
N ARG A 107 -4.11 -5.95 -9.02
CA ARG A 107 -5.02 -6.27 -10.14
C ARG A 107 -6.07 -7.30 -9.74
N LYS A 108 -5.67 -8.41 -9.09
CA LYS A 108 -6.63 -9.41 -8.62
C LYS A 108 -7.64 -8.83 -7.62
N LYS A 109 -7.18 -8.03 -6.65
CA LYS A 109 -8.06 -7.38 -5.66
C LYS A 109 -9.00 -6.37 -6.33
N ALA A 110 -8.54 -5.60 -7.32
CA ALA A 110 -9.37 -4.69 -8.09
C ALA A 110 -10.46 -5.41 -8.91
N LEU A 111 -10.11 -6.52 -9.58
CA LEU A 111 -11.08 -7.35 -10.32
C LEU A 111 -12.14 -7.97 -9.40
N LEU A 112 -11.73 -8.42 -8.20
CA LEU A 112 -12.68 -8.90 -7.19
C LEU A 112 -13.61 -7.77 -6.74
N ALA A 113 -13.07 -6.58 -6.45
CA ALA A 113 -13.87 -5.42 -6.07
C ALA A 113 -14.85 -5.00 -7.16
N GLU A 114 -14.46 -5.04 -8.43
CA GLU A 114 -15.35 -4.81 -9.58
C GLU A 114 -16.46 -5.87 -9.64
N LYS A 115 -16.12 -7.15 -9.49
CA LYS A 115 -17.11 -8.24 -9.46
C LYS A 115 -18.10 -8.07 -8.31
N TYR A 116 -17.64 -7.75 -7.11
CA TYR A 116 -18.51 -7.48 -5.96
C TYR A 116 -19.33 -6.22 -6.16
N SER A 117 -18.76 -5.17 -6.78
CA SER A 117 -19.49 -3.97 -7.15
C SER A 117 -20.61 -4.33 -8.13
N ASN A 118 -20.34 -5.13 -9.17
CA ASN A 118 -21.36 -5.58 -10.12
C ASN A 118 -22.46 -6.42 -9.45
N ILE A 119 -22.11 -7.32 -8.53
CA ILE A 119 -23.08 -8.08 -7.71
C ILE A 119 -23.90 -7.12 -6.83
N MET A 120 -23.26 -6.10 -6.26
CA MET A 120 -23.89 -5.08 -5.44
C MET A 120 -24.73 -4.10 -6.28
N TYR A 121 -24.40 -3.86 -7.55
CA TYR A 121 -25.22 -3.11 -8.51
C TYR A 121 -26.49 -3.88 -8.89
N PHE A 122 -26.42 -5.22 -9.03
CA PHE A 122 -27.61 -6.06 -9.19
C PHE A 122 -28.47 -6.13 -7.92
N SER A 123 -27.86 -6.05 -6.74
CA SER A 123 -28.56 -5.98 -5.44
C SER A 123 -29.06 -4.56 -5.09
N GLY A 124 -28.43 -3.54 -5.67
CA GLY A 124 -28.46 -2.14 -5.27
C GLY A 124 -29.17 -1.20 -6.24
N MET A 125 -30.12 -1.71 -7.03
CA MET A 125 -31.25 -0.90 -7.52
C MET A 125 -32.19 -0.46 -6.37
N VAL A 126 -31.75 -0.59 -5.11
CA VAL A 126 -32.30 0.10 -3.93
C VAL A 126 -31.31 1.22 -3.50
N GLU A 127 -31.10 2.14 -4.43
CA GLU A 127 -31.30 3.59 -4.25
C GLU A 127 -30.17 4.62 -4.00
N HIS A 128 -29.03 4.44 -3.32
CA HIS A 128 -28.30 5.69 -2.93
C HIS A 128 -26.76 5.75 -2.87
N VAL A 129 -26.01 4.68 -3.06
CA VAL A 129 -24.57 4.69 -2.69
C VAL A 129 -23.60 4.94 -3.86
N VAL A 130 -24.11 4.93 -5.10
CA VAL A 130 -23.36 5.27 -6.33
C VAL A 130 -22.69 6.66 -6.23
N LEU A 131 -23.22 7.58 -5.42
CA LEU A 131 -22.69 8.94 -5.30
C LEU A 131 -21.34 9.07 -4.57
N LYS A 132 -20.92 8.11 -3.73
CA LYS A 132 -19.70 8.30 -2.89
C LYS A 132 -18.41 7.77 -3.53
N CYS A 133 -18.48 6.72 -4.34
CA CYS A 133 -17.27 6.17 -5.00
C CYS A 133 -16.83 6.99 -6.22
N ALA A 134 -17.75 7.69 -6.90
CA ALA A 134 -17.43 8.56 -8.03
C ALA A 134 -16.57 9.78 -7.62
N LEU A 135 -16.67 10.24 -6.37
CA LEU A 135 -15.92 11.40 -5.87
C LEU A 135 -14.43 11.13 -5.69
N ILE A 136 -14.02 9.90 -5.39
CA ILE A 136 -12.61 9.55 -5.22
C ILE A 136 -11.91 9.40 -6.58
N ILE A 137 -12.64 8.97 -7.62
CA ILE A 137 -12.10 8.84 -8.98
C ILE A 137 -11.89 10.23 -9.62
N THR A 138 -12.74 11.22 -9.35
CA THR A 138 -12.59 12.57 -9.92
C THR A 138 -11.39 13.34 -9.33
N VAL A 139 -11.01 13.09 -8.08
CA VAL A 139 -9.87 13.78 -7.44
C VAL A 139 -8.52 13.21 -7.91
N LEU A 140 -8.47 11.98 -8.40
CA LEU A 140 -7.23 11.31 -8.82
C LEU A 140 -6.90 11.46 -10.32
N ILE A 141 -7.75 12.09 -11.14
CA ILE A 141 -7.57 12.13 -12.62
C ILE A 141 -7.29 13.53 -13.20
N LEU A 142 -7.33 14.63 -12.44
CA LEU A 142 -6.99 15.96 -12.97
C LEU A 142 -5.61 16.45 -12.50
N PRO A 143 -4.57 16.47 -13.37
CA PRO A 143 -3.36 17.21 -13.09
C PRO A 143 -3.63 18.71 -13.15
N SER A 144 -3.06 19.42 -12.19
CA SER A 144 -3.00 20.87 -12.06
C SER A 144 -2.66 21.56 -13.39
N ARG A 145 -3.49 22.52 -13.82
CA ARG A 145 -3.05 23.58 -14.75
C ARG A 145 -3.06 24.94 -14.04
N VAL A 146 -1.87 25.52 -14.03
CA VAL A 146 -1.45 26.85 -13.56
C VAL A 146 -2.31 27.97 -14.17
N PRO A 147 -2.54 29.09 -13.45
CA PRO A 147 -3.41 30.17 -13.91
C PRO A 147 -2.72 31.04 -14.96
N HIS A 148 -3.40 31.32 -16.07
CA HIS A 148 -3.06 32.43 -16.96
C HIS A 148 -4.08 33.56 -16.79
N HIS A 149 -3.58 34.69 -16.33
CA HIS A 149 -4.17 36.02 -16.46
C HIS A 149 -4.68 36.27 -17.90
N MET A 150 -5.88 36.84 -18.05
CA MET A 150 -6.12 38.08 -18.80
C MET A 150 -7.49 38.69 -18.48
N ASN A 151 -7.48 40.01 -18.38
CA ASN A 151 -8.56 40.94 -18.10
C ASN A 151 -9.53 41.12 -19.28
N GLY A 152 -10.71 41.71 -19.02
CA GLY A 152 -11.53 42.43 -20.00
C GLY A 152 -13.03 42.10 -19.90
N LEU A 153 -13.82 42.91 -19.17
CA LEU A 153 -14.72 43.95 -19.72
C LEU A 153 -15.93 43.37 -20.47
N GLU A 154 -17.12 43.41 -19.85
CA GLU A 154 -18.26 44.30 -20.24
C GLU A 154 -19.20 43.58 -21.25
N LEU A 155 -20.53 43.67 -21.31
CA LEU A 155 -21.59 44.57 -20.82
C LEU A 155 -22.94 43.80 -20.83
N HIS A 156 -23.91 44.35 -20.07
CA HIS A 156 -25.37 44.39 -20.28
C HIS A 156 -26.18 43.15 -20.67
N TYR A 157 -27.33 42.95 -20.01
CA TYR A 157 -28.68 43.06 -20.59
C TYR A 157 -29.67 43.19 -19.42
N GLN A 158 -30.23 44.41 -19.24
CA GLN A 158 -31.65 44.79 -19.37
C GLN A 158 -32.52 44.44 -18.17
#